data_AF-F4XTF9-F1
#
_entry.id   AF-F4XTF9-F1
#
_cell.length_a   1.000
_cell.length_b   1.000
_cell.length_c   1.000
_cell.angle_alpha   90.00
_cell.angle_beta   90.00
_cell.angle_gamma   90.00
#
_symmetry.space_group_name_H-M   'P 1'
#
loop_
_entity.id
_entity.type
_entity.pdbx_description
1 polymer ?
#
loop_
_entity_poly.entity_id
_entity_poly.type
_entity_poly.pdbx_seq_one_letter_code
_entity_poly.pdbx_strand_id
1 'polypeptide(L)'
;MTQLELFNTASLTSPKKVINVASVPQRSPFRYAGGKTWLIPQIRQWLYNKGGTDKELFEPFAGGGIVSLTAAFENLVGRVTMVEKDEGVAAVWQVILGGGAEWLAETIVNFHLTPQSAKQAIVSLTRGLRSKLES
;
A
#
# COMPACT_ATOMS: atom_id res chain seq x y z
N MET A 1 -8.57 16.58 28.89
CA MET A 1 -9.18 15.52 28.05
C MET A 1 -8.11 14.47 27.82
N THR A 2 -8.27 13.29 28.41
CA THR A 2 -7.25 12.23 28.45
C THR A 2 -7.39 11.32 27.22
N GLN A 3 -6.28 11.21 26.48
CA GLN A 3 -6.08 10.41 25.26
C GLN A 3 -6.27 8.88 25.44
N LEU A 4 -6.67 8.43 26.64
CA LEU A 4 -6.69 7.02 27.06
C LEU A 4 -8.08 6.34 27.01
N GLU A 5 -9.15 7.08 26.75
CA GLU A 5 -10.49 6.49 26.53
C GLU A 5 -10.65 5.87 25.11
N LEU A 6 -9.65 6.02 24.22
CA LEU A 6 -9.75 5.59 22.82
C LEU A 6 -9.75 4.06 22.60
N PHE A 7 -9.40 3.28 23.62
CA PHE A 7 -9.29 1.83 23.53
C PHE A 7 -10.02 1.14 24.69
N ASN A 8 -11.31 1.42 24.86
CA ASN A 8 -12.15 0.58 25.71
C ASN A 8 -12.30 -0.81 25.04
N THR A 9 -11.37 -1.72 25.31
CA THR A 9 -11.27 -3.07 24.73
C THR A 9 -12.21 -4.09 25.39
N ALA A 10 -13.31 -3.64 25.97
CA ALA A 10 -14.20 -4.50 26.76
C ALA A 10 -15.08 -5.47 25.93
N SER A 11 -14.91 -5.58 24.60
CA SER A 11 -15.66 -6.56 23.79
C SER A 11 -14.85 -7.32 22.73
N LEU A 12 -13.55 -7.52 22.91
CA LEU A 12 -12.75 -8.40 22.03
C LEU A 12 -12.72 -9.84 22.55
N THR A 13 -13.86 -10.40 22.91
CA THR A 13 -14.00 -11.81 23.33
C THR A 13 -14.41 -12.69 22.15
N SER A 14 -13.51 -12.81 21.19
CA SER A 14 -13.44 -14.01 20.34
C SER A 14 -11.96 -14.33 20.13
N PRO A 15 -11.54 -15.61 20.23
CA PRO A 15 -10.15 -15.96 19.99
C PRO A 15 -9.77 -15.44 18.60
N LYS A 16 -8.77 -14.55 18.52
CA LYS A 16 -8.27 -13.99 17.25
C LYS A 16 -7.87 -15.15 16.35
N LYS A 17 -8.77 -15.58 15.49
CA LYS A 17 -8.52 -16.63 14.50
C LYS A 17 -7.36 -16.16 13.65
N VAL A 18 -6.26 -16.92 13.65
CA VAL A 18 -5.12 -16.63 12.77
C VAL A 18 -5.63 -16.62 11.34
N ILE A 19 -5.43 -15.49 10.65
CA ILE A 19 -5.92 -15.31 9.30
C ILE A 19 -4.91 -15.91 8.34
N ASN A 20 -5.38 -16.86 7.53
CA ASN A 20 -4.59 -17.36 6.41
C ASN A 20 -4.43 -16.22 5.39
N VAL A 21 -3.25 -15.62 5.32
CA VAL A 21 -2.96 -14.52 4.40
C VAL A 21 -3.14 -14.95 2.94
N ALA A 22 -2.89 -16.22 2.61
CA ALA A 22 -3.06 -16.74 1.25
C ALA A 22 -4.54 -16.81 0.82
N SER A 23 -5.50 -16.85 1.77
CA SER A 23 -6.93 -16.80 1.42
C SER A 23 -7.44 -15.38 1.19
N VAL A 24 -6.60 -14.36 1.35
CA VAL A 24 -6.92 -12.96 1.01
C VAL A 24 -6.41 -12.67 -0.41
N PRO A 25 -7.21 -11.99 -1.27
CA PRO A 25 -6.74 -11.55 -2.58
C PRO A 25 -5.45 -10.72 -2.47
N GLN A 26 -4.40 -11.16 -3.16
CA GLN A 26 -3.10 -10.48 -3.17
C GLN A 26 -3.13 -9.35 -4.20
N ARG A 27 -3.52 -8.15 -3.75
CA ARG A 27 -3.68 -6.98 -4.63
C ARG A 27 -2.43 -6.13 -4.78
N SER A 28 -1.46 -6.29 -3.89
CA SER A 28 -0.22 -5.53 -3.90
C SER A 28 0.89 -6.30 -4.63
N PRO A 29 1.72 -5.65 -5.46
CA PRO A 29 2.90 -6.26 -6.03
C PRO A 29 4.05 -6.36 -5.01
N PHE A 30 3.96 -5.68 -3.86
CA PHE A 30 5.04 -5.64 -2.89
C PHE A 30 4.97 -6.76 -1.84
N ARG A 31 6.14 -7.34 -1.53
CA ARG A 31 6.42 -7.89 -0.20
C ARG A 31 7.03 -6.79 0.67
N TYR A 32 6.17 -6.03 1.34
CA TYR A 32 6.60 -4.89 2.16
C TYR A 32 6.54 -5.20 3.66
N ALA A 33 7.44 -4.60 4.43
CA ALA A 33 7.45 -4.75 5.88
C ALA A 33 6.11 -4.32 6.50
N GLY A 34 5.68 -5.05 7.54
CA GLY A 34 4.40 -4.78 8.21
C GLY A 34 3.17 -5.19 7.39
N GLY A 35 3.29 -6.17 6.49
CA GLY A 35 2.21 -6.66 5.63
C GLY A 35 0.87 -6.80 6.35
N LYS A 36 -0.02 -5.84 6.12
CA LYS A 36 -1.31 -5.68 6.82
C LYS A 36 -2.39 -6.62 6.28
N THR A 37 -2.04 -7.60 5.45
CA THR A 37 -2.98 -8.51 4.80
C THR A 37 -3.79 -9.32 5.81
N TRP A 38 -3.20 -9.67 6.94
CA TRP A 38 -3.89 -10.33 8.04
C TRP A 38 -5.00 -9.45 8.66
N LEU A 39 -4.95 -8.11 8.51
CA LEU A 39 -5.94 -7.20 9.08
C LEU A 39 -7.17 -7.01 8.17
N ILE A 40 -7.07 -7.45 6.90
CA ILE A 40 -8.10 -7.18 5.87
C ILE A 40 -9.51 -7.64 6.26
N PRO A 41 -9.74 -8.81 6.86
CA PRO A 41 -11.08 -9.19 7.30
C PRO A 41 -11.71 -8.19 8.29
N GLN A 42 -10.92 -7.62 9.20
CA GLN A 42 -11.41 -6.63 10.17
C GLN A 42 -11.67 -5.27 9.50
N ILE A 43 -10.78 -4.83 8.59
CA ILE A 43 -10.99 -3.60 7.81
C ILE A 43 -12.25 -3.70 6.96
N ARG A 44 -12.49 -4.84 6.30
CA ARG A 44 -13.72 -5.09 5.55
C ARG A 44 -14.93 -4.96 6.45
N GLN A 45 -14.97 -5.67 7.58
CA GLN A 45 -16.10 -5.60 8.52
C GLN A 45 -16.36 -4.18 9.00
N TRP A 46 -15.30 -3.42 9.30
CA TRP A 46 -15.41 -2.03 9.70
C TRP A 46 -15.96 -1.14 8.58
N LEU A 47 -15.40 -1.22 7.37
CA LEU A 47 -15.82 -0.43 6.23
C LEU A 47 -17.19 -0.82 5.67
N TYR A 48 -17.63 -2.07 5.78
CA TYR A 48 -19.01 -2.44 5.44
C TYR A 48 -20.02 -1.68 6.30
N ASN A 49 -19.71 -1.44 7.56
CA ASN A 49 -20.62 -0.77 8.50
C ASN A 49 -20.44 0.76 8.52
N LYS A 50 -19.22 1.24 8.26
CA LYS A 50 -18.83 2.65 8.45
C LYS A 50 -18.34 3.34 7.19
N GLY A 51 -18.07 2.61 6.12
CA GLY A 51 -17.72 3.13 4.79
C GLY A 51 -18.93 3.67 4.04
N GLY A 52 -18.80 3.78 2.72
CA GLY A 52 -19.77 4.43 1.84
C GLY A 52 -19.11 5.25 0.74
N THR A 53 -19.80 5.39 -0.39
CA THR A 53 -19.30 6.12 -1.57
C THR A 53 -19.18 7.64 -1.34
N ASP A 54 -19.78 8.15 -0.27
CA ASP A 54 -19.65 9.52 0.22
C ASP A 54 -18.39 9.75 1.07
N LYS A 55 -17.61 8.70 1.35
CA LYS A 55 -16.47 8.75 2.28
C LYS A 55 -15.14 8.53 1.59
N GLU A 56 -14.11 9.04 2.24
CA GLU A 56 -12.71 8.87 1.85
C GLU A 56 -11.93 8.12 2.93
N LEU A 57 -11.14 7.13 2.51
CA LEU A 57 -10.18 6.44 3.36
C LEU A 57 -8.79 7.06 3.20
N PHE A 58 -8.20 7.51 4.29
CA PHE A 58 -6.81 7.93 4.34
C PHE A 58 -5.94 6.80 4.90
N GLU A 59 -4.98 6.31 4.12
CA GLU A 59 -3.95 5.38 4.59
C GLU A 59 -2.61 6.12 4.69
N PRO A 60 -2.28 6.71 5.86
CA PRO A 60 -1.11 7.58 6.01
C PRO A 60 0.25 6.84 5.94
N PHE A 61 0.20 5.50 6.02
CA PHE A 61 1.37 4.61 5.96
C PHE A 61 1.05 3.46 4.99
N ALA A 62 0.96 3.79 3.70
CA ALA A 62 0.52 2.86 2.69
C ALA A 62 1.42 1.63 2.62
N GLY A 63 2.74 1.81 2.47
CA GLY A 63 3.68 0.72 2.21
C GLY A 63 3.21 -0.13 1.03
N GLY A 64 2.83 -1.38 1.31
CA GLY A 64 2.21 -2.27 0.31
C GLY A 64 0.78 -1.91 -0.11
N GLY A 65 0.12 -0.92 0.49
CA GLY A 65 -1.17 -0.37 0.04
C GLY A 65 -2.38 -1.32 0.15
N ILE A 66 -2.25 -2.48 0.80
CA ILE A 66 -3.27 -3.54 0.75
C ILE A 66 -4.63 -3.10 1.32
N VAL A 67 -4.66 -2.18 2.29
CA VAL A 67 -5.91 -1.65 2.88
C VAL A 67 -6.59 -0.74 1.87
N SER A 68 -5.88 0.26 1.35
CA SER A 68 -6.33 1.16 0.29
C SER A 68 -6.84 0.42 -0.94
N LEU A 69 -6.04 -0.50 -1.46
CA LEU A 69 -6.40 -1.31 -2.63
C LEU A 69 -7.65 -2.13 -2.35
N THR A 70 -7.75 -2.79 -1.18
CA THR A 70 -8.96 -3.54 -0.82
C THR A 70 -10.18 -2.65 -0.79
N ALA A 71 -10.10 -1.48 -0.14
CA ALA A 71 -11.22 -0.56 -0.03
C ALA A 71 -11.70 -0.04 -1.39
N ALA A 72 -10.77 0.29 -2.29
CA ALA A 72 -11.08 0.73 -3.65
C ALA A 72 -11.65 -0.40 -4.52
N PHE A 73 -10.97 -1.55 -4.61
CA PHE A 73 -11.40 -2.68 -5.45
C PHE A 73 -12.74 -3.28 -5.03
N GLU A 74 -13.11 -3.17 -3.75
CA GLU A 74 -14.38 -3.67 -3.22
C GLU A 74 -15.44 -2.57 -3.10
N ASN A 75 -15.18 -1.36 -3.61
CA ASN A 75 -16.08 -0.20 -3.55
C ASN A 75 -16.59 0.09 -2.13
N LEU A 76 -15.74 -0.08 -1.12
CA LEU A 76 -16.11 0.13 0.29
C LEU A 76 -16.10 1.61 0.69
N VAL A 77 -15.44 2.45 -0.10
CA VAL A 77 -15.38 3.91 0.03
C VAL A 77 -15.40 4.56 -1.35
N GLY A 78 -15.77 5.84 -1.43
CA GLY A 78 -15.79 6.59 -2.69
C GLY A 78 -14.41 7.04 -3.17
N ARG A 79 -13.50 7.27 -2.22
CA ARG A 79 -12.13 7.71 -2.51
C ARG A 79 -11.15 7.09 -1.53
N VAL A 80 -9.91 6.95 -1.99
CA VAL A 80 -8.79 6.54 -1.16
C VAL A 80 -7.63 7.51 -1.39
N THR A 81 -7.05 7.99 -0.30
CA THR A 81 -5.80 8.73 -0.29
C THR A 81 -4.71 7.89 0.36
N MET A 82 -3.70 7.51 -0.44
CA MET A 82 -2.51 6.78 0.00
C MET A 82 -1.39 7.78 0.28
N VAL A 83 -0.79 7.72 1.46
CA VAL A 83 0.41 8.49 1.80
C VAL A 83 1.55 7.53 2.12
N GLU A 84 2.71 7.82 1.55
CA GLU A 84 3.94 7.07 1.80
C GLU A 84 5.12 8.05 1.85
N LYS A 85 6.02 7.84 2.81
CA LYS A 85 7.17 8.70 3.03
C LYS A 85 8.35 8.29 2.15
N ASP A 86 8.52 7.00 1.90
CA ASP A 86 9.56 6.52 0.99
C ASP A 86 9.22 6.93 -0.45
N GLU A 87 10.03 7.82 -1.03
CA GLU A 87 9.81 8.35 -2.38
C GLU A 87 9.84 7.26 -3.46
N GLY A 88 10.65 6.21 -3.28
CA GLY A 88 10.73 5.10 -4.21
C GLY A 88 9.43 4.28 -4.21
N VAL A 89 8.91 3.98 -3.01
CA VAL A 89 7.62 3.27 -2.87
C VAL A 89 6.47 4.14 -3.38
N ALA A 90 6.46 5.44 -3.04
CA ALA A 90 5.45 6.38 -3.52
C ALA A 90 5.45 6.48 -5.06
N ALA A 91 6.63 6.57 -5.68
CA ALA A 91 6.77 6.62 -7.13
C ALA A 91 6.21 5.37 -7.81
N VAL A 92 6.43 4.18 -7.24
CA VAL A 92 5.83 2.94 -7.77
C VAL A 92 4.31 3.02 -7.76
N TRP A 93 3.69 3.51 -6.68
CA TRP A 93 2.23 3.68 -6.63
C TRP A 93 1.72 4.71 -7.64
N GLN A 94 2.42 5.83 -7.78
CA GLN A 94 2.07 6.86 -8.78
C GLN A 94 2.13 6.30 -10.21
N VAL A 95 3.13 5.49 -10.53
CA VAL A 95 3.26 4.86 -11.85
C VAL A 95 2.16 3.83 -12.08
N ILE A 96 1.96 2.90 -11.13
CA ILE A 96 0.99 1.81 -11.29
C ILE A 96 -0.44 2.36 -11.37
N LEU A 97 -0.80 3.29 -10.48
CA LEU A 97 -2.16 3.85 -10.42
C LEU A 97 -2.38 5.02 -11.39
N GLY A 98 -1.30 5.61 -11.92
CA GLY A 98 -1.33 6.72 -12.88
C GLY A 98 -1.29 6.29 -14.35
N GLY A 99 -1.49 5.01 -14.65
CA GLY A 99 -1.56 4.49 -16.03
C GLY A 99 -0.24 3.98 -16.61
N GLY A 100 0.86 4.04 -15.85
CA GLY A 100 2.16 3.50 -16.25
C GLY A 100 2.40 2.03 -15.88
N ALA A 101 1.37 1.30 -15.44
CA ALA A 101 1.50 -0.07 -14.95
C ALA A 101 2.05 -1.03 -16.02
N GLU A 102 1.54 -0.95 -17.26
CA GLU A 102 1.97 -1.81 -18.37
C GLU A 102 3.43 -1.54 -18.74
N TRP A 103 3.79 -0.27 -18.94
CA TRP A 103 5.18 0.15 -19.16
C TRP A 103 6.13 -0.36 -18.07
N LEU A 104 5.74 -0.23 -16.80
CA LEU A 104 6.56 -0.69 -15.69
C LEU A 104 6.73 -2.21 -15.72
N ALA A 105 5.66 -2.95 -15.99
CA ALA A 105 5.70 -4.41 -16.11
C ALA A 105 6.61 -4.85 -17.26
N GLU A 106 6.46 -4.27 -18.44
CA GLU A 106 7.31 -4.54 -19.60
C GLU A 106 8.78 -4.21 -19.33
N THR A 107 9.04 -3.07 -18.67
CA THR A 107 10.39 -2.66 -18.28
C THR A 107 11.03 -3.68 -17.35
N ILE A 108 10.29 -4.16 -16.35
CA ILE A 108 10.78 -5.17 -15.40
C ILE A 108 11.03 -6.51 -16.10
N VAL A 109 10.10 -6.98 -16.94
CA VAL A 109 10.21 -8.28 -17.63
C VAL A 109 11.40 -8.30 -18.58
N ASN A 110 11.66 -7.19 -19.27
CA ASN A 110 12.77 -7.08 -20.22
C ASN A 110 14.09 -6.65 -19.57
N PHE A 111 14.12 -6.38 -18.27
CA PHE A 111 15.34 -5.98 -17.57
C PHE A 111 16.28 -7.18 -17.40
N HIS A 112 17.39 -7.18 -18.14
CA HIS A 112 18.43 -8.19 -17.98
C HIS A 112 19.22 -7.96 -16.68
N LEU A 113 18.80 -8.61 -15.60
CA LEU A 113 19.37 -8.47 -14.27
C LEU A 113 20.75 -9.13 -14.15
N THR A 114 21.79 -8.31 -14.07
CA THR A 114 23.18 -8.70 -13.74
C THR A 114 23.72 -7.78 -12.66
N PRO A 115 24.81 -8.14 -11.96
CA PRO A 115 25.46 -7.25 -11.00
C PRO A 115 25.81 -5.87 -11.60
N GLN A 116 26.21 -5.85 -12.87
CA GLN A 116 26.56 -4.63 -13.60
C GLN A 116 25.31 -3.78 -13.92
N SER A 117 24.26 -4.38 -14.48
CA SER A 117 23.04 -3.63 -14.84
C SER A 117 22.31 -3.12 -13.60
N ALA A 118 22.29 -3.89 -12.51
CA ALA A 118 21.75 -3.47 -11.23
C ALA A 118 22.51 -2.26 -10.65
N LYS A 119 23.84 -2.31 -10.65
CA LYS A 119 24.67 -1.18 -10.19
C LYS A 119 24.46 0.07 -11.03
N GLN A 120 24.36 -0.09 -12.36
CA GLN A 120 24.08 1.02 -13.27
C GLN A 120 22.72 1.66 -13.01
N ALA A 121 21.67 0.84 -12.82
CA ALA A 121 20.33 1.32 -12.49
C ALA A 121 20.33 2.15 -11.20
N ILE A 122 20.94 1.64 -10.13
CA ILE A 122 21.05 2.34 -8.84
C ILE A 122 21.81 3.68 -8.99
N VAL A 123 22.93 3.70 -9.70
CA VAL A 123 23.72 4.92 -9.92
C VAL A 123 22.96 5.95 -10.76
N SER A 124 22.15 5.52 -11.72
CA SER A 124 21.32 6.42 -12.53
C SER A 124 20.27 7.15 -11.68
N LEU A 125 19.66 6.45 -10.72
CA LEU A 125 18.70 7.02 -9.76
C LEU A 125 19.33 8.09 -8.87
N THR A 126 20.54 7.84 -8.34
CA THR A 126 21.24 8.80 -7.47
C THR A 126 21.55 10.11 -8.20
N ARG A 127 21.84 10.06 -9.51
CA ARG A 127 22.08 11.25 -10.32
C ARG A 127 20.80 12.04 -10.59
N GLY A 128 19.69 11.37 -10.89
CA GLY A 128 18.39 12.02 -11.11
C GLY A 128 17.78 12.65 -9.86
N LEU A 129 18.03 12.08 -8.67
CA LEU A 129 17.61 12.67 -7.40
C LEU A 129 18.41 13.94 -7.05
N ARG A 130 19.73 13.93 -7.29
CA ARG A 130 20.59 15.11 -7.05
C ARG A 130 20.19 16.29 -7.93
N SER A 131 19.91 16.05 -9.22
CA SER A 131 19.50 17.12 -10.13
C SER A 131 18.15 17.77 -9.78
N LYS A 132 17.25 17.05 -9.09
CA LYS A 132 15.96 17.58 -8.63
C LYS A 132 16.06 18.38 -7.32
N LEU A 133 17.12 18.17 -6.55
CA LEU A 133 17.36 18.90 -5.29
C LEU A 133 18.14 20.22 -5.52
N GLU A 134 18.79 20.35 -6.67
CA GLU A 134 19.57 21.54 -7.08
C GLU A 134 18.75 22.52 -7.96
N SER A 135 17.49 22.20 -8.27
CA SER A 135 16.54 23.00 -9.06
C SER A 135 15.38 23.51 -8.22
#